data_AF-A0A954JE65-F1
#
_entry.id   AF-A0A954JE65-F1
#
_cell.length_a   1.000
_cell.length_b   1.000
_cell.length_c   1.000
_cell.angle_alpha   90.00
_cell.angle_beta   90.00
_cell.angle_gamma   90.00
#
_symmetry.space_group_name_H-M   'P 1'
#
loop_
_entity.id
_entity.type
_entity.pdbx_description
1 polymer ?
#
loop_
_entity_poly.entity_id
_entity_poly.type
_entity_poly.pdbx_seq_one_letter_code
_entity_poly.pdbx_strand_id
1 'polypeptide(L)'
;WLNKNGIAAAVLKYRVPTRQFEPMWKAPVQDAQRAIRILRTNSEKWNLDPQKVGILGFSAGGHTAARASLTKEAQYAAIDKTDEAPFLPNASILIYPAYLDQKDGSGLTADLKVDSSSPPTFLVHAFDDPISVRGSLYMALALKDAGVPFDLHVYETGGHGYGLRPVENKPVTLWPNRCEEWLTRLGWKSK
;
A
#
# COMPACT_ATOMS: atom_id res chain seq x y z
N TRP A 1 -3.92 -9.88 -12.58
CA TRP A 1 -3.97 -10.69 -11.35
C TRP A 1 -5.18 -10.33 -10.51
N LEU A 2 -5.34 -9.08 -10.02
CA LEU A 2 -6.53 -8.65 -9.27
C LEU A 2 -7.88 -9.02 -9.92
N ASN A 3 -8.08 -8.73 -11.22
CA ASN A 3 -9.35 -9.07 -11.88
C ASN A 3 -9.62 -10.58 -11.97
N LYS A 4 -8.57 -11.41 -12.08
CA LYS A 4 -8.72 -12.88 -12.03
C LYS A 4 -9.20 -13.35 -10.65
N ASN A 5 -9.00 -12.52 -9.63
CA ASN A 5 -9.43 -12.73 -8.26
C ASN A 5 -10.75 -12.00 -7.93
N GLY A 6 -11.52 -11.56 -8.94
CA GLY A 6 -12.81 -10.89 -8.73
C GLY A 6 -12.70 -9.47 -8.18
N ILE A 7 -11.50 -8.88 -8.18
CA ILE A 7 -11.25 -7.53 -7.64
C ILE A 7 -11.06 -6.56 -8.81
N ALA A 8 -11.91 -5.54 -8.88
CA ALA A 8 -11.73 -4.42 -9.81
C ALA A 8 -10.45 -3.66 -9.48
N ALA A 9 -9.75 -3.17 -10.50
CA ALA A 9 -8.47 -2.49 -10.33
C ALA A 9 -8.42 -1.20 -11.13
N ALA A 10 -7.85 -0.16 -10.53
CA ALA A 10 -7.50 1.09 -11.18
C ALA A 10 -6.00 1.36 -11.02
N VAL A 11 -5.37 1.96 -12.03
CA VAL A 11 -3.96 2.33 -11.99
C VAL A 11 -3.85 3.84 -11.77
N LEU A 12 -3.29 4.23 -10.64
CA LEU A 12 -3.06 5.63 -10.32
C LEU A 12 -1.77 6.13 -11.02
N LYS A 13 -1.93 7.07 -11.95
CA LYS A 13 -0.83 7.89 -12.46
C LYS A 13 -0.64 9.10 -11.54
N TYR A 14 0.10 8.91 -10.45
CA TYR A 14 0.38 9.99 -9.50
C TYR A 14 1.48 10.93 -10.01
N ARG A 15 1.52 12.15 -9.48
CA ARG A 15 2.45 13.20 -9.90
C ARG A 15 3.91 12.86 -9.59
N VAL A 16 4.75 13.07 -10.60
CA VAL A 16 6.21 12.92 -10.59
C VAL A 16 6.84 14.05 -11.45
N PRO A 17 8.13 14.40 -11.27
CA PRO A 17 9.05 13.90 -10.25
C PRO A 17 8.70 14.43 -8.85
N THR A 18 8.77 13.58 -7.83
CA THR A 18 8.35 13.94 -6.45
C THR A 18 9.22 15.02 -5.80
N ARG A 19 10.47 15.15 -6.24
CA ARG A 19 11.46 16.14 -5.77
C ARG A 19 11.05 17.61 -5.92
N GLN A 20 10.02 17.91 -6.71
CA GLN A 20 9.52 19.27 -6.91
C GLN A 20 8.47 19.69 -5.87
N PHE A 21 8.06 18.77 -4.99
CA PHE A 21 7.07 19.01 -3.95
C PHE A 21 7.73 18.99 -2.57
N GLU A 22 7.23 19.83 -1.65
CA GLU A 22 7.66 19.85 -0.26
C GLU A 22 6.44 19.64 0.66
N PRO A 23 6.42 18.55 1.46
CA PRO A 23 7.35 17.43 1.41
C PRO A 23 7.17 16.57 0.15
N MET A 24 8.23 15.88 -0.28
CA MET A 24 8.26 15.11 -1.54
C MET A 24 7.13 14.07 -1.66
N TRP A 25 6.65 13.54 -0.54
CA TRP A 25 5.56 12.55 -0.51
C TRP A 25 4.17 13.16 -0.73
N LYS A 26 4.01 14.48 -0.59
CA LYS A 26 2.68 15.13 -0.50
C LYS A 26 1.86 15.01 -1.76
N ALA A 27 2.41 15.34 -2.93
CA ALA A 27 1.65 15.31 -4.18
C ALA A 27 1.13 13.90 -4.55
N PRO A 28 1.96 12.83 -4.47
CA PRO A 28 1.46 11.46 -4.64
C PRO A 28 0.35 11.07 -3.65
N VAL A 29 0.44 11.51 -2.39
CA VAL A 29 -0.59 11.24 -1.38
C VAL A 29 -1.89 11.98 -1.68
N GLN A 30 -1.83 13.24 -2.10
CA GLN A 30 -3.01 13.99 -2.57
C GLN A 30 -3.70 13.23 -3.72
N ASP A 31 -2.93 12.74 -4.69
CA ASP A 31 -3.47 11.99 -5.82
C ASP A 31 -4.11 10.67 -5.39
N ALA A 32 -3.49 9.96 -4.44
CA ALA A 32 -4.04 8.73 -3.88
C ALA A 32 -5.34 8.98 -3.10
N GLN A 33 -5.37 10.00 -2.25
CA GLN A 33 -6.58 10.39 -1.51
C GLN A 33 -7.74 10.72 -2.46
N ARG A 34 -7.46 11.50 -3.52
CA ARG A 34 -8.47 11.84 -4.52
C ARG A 34 -8.92 10.62 -5.32
N ALA A 35 -8.02 9.73 -5.69
CA ALA A 35 -8.36 8.52 -6.43
C ALA A 35 -9.27 7.58 -5.63
N ILE A 36 -8.98 7.37 -4.33
CA ILE A 36 -9.81 6.56 -3.44
C ILE A 36 -11.22 7.16 -3.32
N ARG A 37 -11.31 8.49 -3.19
CA ARG A 37 -12.60 9.20 -3.16
C ARG A 37 -13.39 9.01 -4.44
N ILE A 38 -12.75 9.14 -5.61
CA ILE A 38 -13.38 8.90 -6.92
C ILE A 38 -13.92 7.47 -7.02
N LEU A 39 -13.16 6.46 -6.58
CA LEU A 39 -13.61 5.07 -6.57
C LEU A 39 -14.87 4.89 -5.71
N ARG A 40 -14.90 5.51 -4.53
CA ARG A 40 -16.06 5.45 -3.62
C ARG A 40 -17.28 6.16 -4.17
N THR A 41 -17.12 7.35 -4.75
CA THR A 41 -18.26 8.15 -5.21
C THR A 41 -18.86 7.66 -6.51
N ASN A 42 -18.11 6.86 -7.28
CA ASN A 42 -18.59 6.20 -8.48
C ASN A 42 -18.91 4.72 -8.26
N SER A 43 -18.99 4.26 -6.99
CA SER A 43 -19.10 2.84 -6.69
C SER A 43 -20.34 2.18 -7.29
N GLU A 44 -21.50 2.85 -7.24
CA GLU A 44 -22.73 2.36 -7.86
C GLU A 44 -22.59 2.22 -9.37
N LYS A 45 -22.08 3.27 -10.03
CA LYS A 45 -21.84 3.30 -11.48
C LYS A 45 -20.88 2.20 -11.95
N TRP A 46 -19.89 1.87 -11.13
CA TRP A 46 -18.85 0.89 -11.47
C TRP A 46 -19.06 -0.48 -10.82
N ASN A 47 -20.20 -0.71 -10.17
CA ASN A 47 -20.52 -1.94 -9.44
C ASN A 47 -19.40 -2.34 -8.45
N LEU A 48 -18.98 -1.38 -7.62
CA LEU A 48 -17.97 -1.53 -6.58
C LEU A 48 -18.61 -1.47 -5.20
N ASP A 49 -18.00 -2.13 -4.22
CA ASP A 49 -18.32 -1.95 -2.81
C ASP A 49 -17.51 -0.75 -2.25
N PRO A 50 -18.15 0.37 -1.86
CA PRO A 50 -17.44 1.55 -1.37
C PRO A 50 -16.72 1.32 -0.02
N GLN A 51 -17.04 0.22 0.69
CA GLN A 51 -16.39 -0.20 1.93
C GLN A 51 -15.22 -1.17 1.69
N LYS A 52 -14.93 -1.55 0.44
CA LYS A 52 -13.80 -2.40 0.05
C LYS A 52 -12.93 -1.72 -1.01
N VAL A 53 -12.37 -0.56 -0.66
CA VAL A 53 -11.44 0.18 -1.52
C VAL A 53 -10.03 0.13 -0.93
N GLY A 54 -9.15 -0.63 -1.56
CA GLY A 54 -7.78 -0.89 -1.07
C GLY A 54 -6.74 -0.14 -1.88
N ILE A 55 -5.51 -0.08 -1.36
CA ILE A 55 -4.36 0.46 -2.09
C ILE A 55 -3.26 -0.59 -2.21
N LEU A 56 -2.64 -0.67 -3.38
CA LEU A 56 -1.52 -1.58 -3.65
C LEU A 56 -0.38 -0.76 -4.27
N GLY A 57 0.81 -0.84 -3.69
CA GLY A 57 1.97 -0.10 -4.15
C GLY A 57 3.24 -0.95 -4.25
N PHE A 58 4.05 -0.68 -5.27
CA PHE A 58 5.35 -1.30 -5.51
C PHE A 58 6.47 -0.28 -5.35
N SER A 59 7.57 -0.60 -4.65
CA SER A 59 8.77 0.27 -4.54
C SER A 59 8.41 1.70 -4.08
N ALA A 60 8.75 2.74 -4.86
CA ALA A 60 8.33 4.12 -4.60
C ALA A 60 6.80 4.30 -4.56
N GLY A 61 6.04 3.53 -5.35
CA GLY A 61 4.58 3.46 -5.22
C GLY A 61 4.13 2.79 -3.91
N GLY A 62 4.96 1.90 -3.35
CA GLY A 62 4.77 1.33 -2.02
C GLY A 62 4.93 2.38 -0.92
N HIS A 63 5.84 3.34 -1.08
CA HIS A 63 5.93 4.52 -0.21
C HIS A 63 4.64 5.35 -0.26
N THR A 64 4.16 5.67 -1.47
CA THR A 64 2.90 6.40 -1.67
C THR A 64 1.72 5.65 -1.04
N ALA A 65 1.63 4.33 -1.23
CA ALA A 65 0.59 3.50 -0.66
C ALA A 65 0.63 3.50 0.87
N ALA A 66 1.80 3.30 1.48
CA ALA A 66 1.97 3.36 2.93
C ALA A 66 1.60 4.74 3.48
N ARG A 67 2.07 5.82 2.84
CA ARG A 67 1.74 7.19 3.25
C ARG A 67 0.24 7.48 3.14
N ALA A 68 -0.39 7.11 2.03
CA ALA A 68 -1.84 7.31 1.85
C ALA A 68 -2.68 6.50 2.85
N SER A 69 -2.19 5.35 3.28
CA SER A 69 -2.83 4.52 4.32
C SER A 69 -2.71 5.09 5.74
N LEU A 70 -1.69 5.91 6.01
CA LEU A 70 -1.37 6.40 7.37
C LEU A 70 -1.58 7.91 7.56
N THR A 71 -1.71 8.68 6.48
CA THR A 71 -1.96 10.14 6.55
C THR A 71 -3.44 10.39 6.77
N LYS A 72 -3.80 10.73 8.01
CA LYS A 72 -5.20 10.86 8.46
C LYS A 72 -5.85 12.18 8.10
N GLU A 73 -5.05 13.16 7.68
CA GLU A 73 -5.51 14.48 7.28
C GLU A 73 -5.60 14.55 5.75
N ALA A 74 -6.64 15.22 5.26
CA ALA A 74 -6.71 15.59 3.84
C ALA A 74 -5.53 16.49 3.48
N GLN A 75 -4.77 16.11 2.46
CA GLN A 75 -3.55 16.84 2.08
C GLN A 75 -3.80 17.95 1.05
N TYR A 76 -5.06 18.20 0.69
CA TYR A 76 -5.52 19.24 -0.23
C TYR A 76 -6.91 19.75 0.19
N ALA A 77 -7.24 20.98 -0.22
CA ALA A 77 -8.57 21.56 -0.02
C ALA A 77 -9.61 20.86 -0.90
N ALA A 78 -10.82 20.67 -0.40
CA ALA A 78 -11.91 20.07 -1.17
C ALA A 78 -12.17 20.88 -2.47
N ILE A 79 -12.30 20.15 -3.58
CA ILE A 79 -12.50 20.67 -4.92
C ILE A 79 -13.99 20.56 -5.30
N ASP A 80 -14.61 19.44 -4.95
CA ASP A 80 -16.02 19.16 -5.22
C ASP A 80 -16.60 18.15 -4.21
N LYS A 81 -17.88 17.77 -4.39
CA LYS A 81 -18.58 16.81 -3.54
C LYS A 81 -17.88 15.45 -3.41
N THR A 82 -16.99 15.09 -4.34
CA THR A 82 -16.24 13.83 -4.21
C THR A 82 -15.30 13.85 -3.00
N ASP A 83 -14.87 15.03 -2.56
CA ASP A 83 -14.00 15.17 -1.39
C ASP A 83 -14.72 15.03 -0.04
N GLU A 84 -16.05 14.89 -0.04
CA GLU A 84 -16.82 14.51 1.15
C GLU A 84 -16.66 13.01 1.47
N ALA A 85 -16.28 12.18 0.49
CA ALA A 85 -16.06 10.76 0.72
C ALA A 85 -14.79 10.51 1.55
N PRO A 86 -14.75 9.41 2.34
CA PRO A 86 -13.53 8.98 3.01
C PRO A 86 -12.40 8.74 2.00
N PHE A 87 -11.15 9.02 2.37
CA PHE A 87 -9.98 8.83 1.51
C PHE A 87 -8.99 7.78 2.02
N LEU A 88 -9.15 7.28 3.25
CA LEU A 88 -8.29 6.21 3.77
C LEU A 88 -8.68 4.87 3.12
N PRO A 89 -7.73 4.05 2.65
CA PRO A 89 -8.03 2.73 2.10
C PRO A 89 -8.46 1.76 3.20
N ASN A 90 -9.27 0.76 2.84
CA ASN A 90 -9.74 -0.30 3.73
C ASN A 90 -8.70 -1.42 3.93
N ALA A 91 -7.67 -1.49 3.08
CA ALA A 91 -6.58 -2.45 3.12
C ALA A 91 -5.36 -1.88 2.37
N SER A 92 -4.15 -2.23 2.81
CA SER A 92 -2.89 -1.77 2.20
C SER A 92 -2.01 -2.95 1.79
N ILE A 93 -1.59 -3.01 0.53
CA ILE A 93 -0.69 -4.05 0.00
C ILE A 93 0.62 -3.39 -0.43
N LEU A 94 1.70 -3.66 0.31
CA LEU A 94 3.00 -3.02 0.16
C LEU A 94 4.02 -4.03 -0.37
N ILE A 95 4.45 -3.85 -1.62
CA ILE A 95 5.36 -4.76 -2.31
C ILE A 95 6.74 -4.09 -2.44
N TYR A 96 7.76 -4.64 -1.78
CA TYR A 96 9.12 -4.08 -1.63
C TYR A 96 9.15 -2.55 -1.47
N PRO A 97 8.38 -1.98 -0.53
CA PRO A 97 8.21 -0.54 -0.43
C PRO A 97 9.54 0.16 -0.12
N ALA A 98 9.81 1.25 -0.84
CA ALA A 98 10.98 2.08 -0.60
C ALA A 98 10.69 3.15 0.47
N TYR A 99 11.76 3.72 1.05
CA TYR A 99 11.70 4.93 1.88
C TYR A 99 10.79 4.82 3.11
N LEU A 100 10.62 3.61 3.67
CA LEU A 100 9.88 3.42 4.92
C LEU A 100 10.79 3.58 6.14
N ASP A 101 12.07 3.22 6.04
CA ASP A 101 13.05 3.40 7.11
C ASP A 101 13.78 4.73 7.02
N GLN A 102 14.29 5.17 8.17
CA GLN A 102 15.18 6.32 8.26
C GLN A 102 16.53 6.00 7.60
N LYS A 103 17.20 7.02 7.06
CA LYS A 103 18.48 6.87 6.35
C LYS A 103 19.61 6.31 7.23
N ASP A 104 19.54 6.57 8.53
CA ASP A 104 20.49 6.04 9.52
C ASP A 104 20.14 4.62 9.97
N GLY A 105 19.04 4.05 9.46
CA GLY A 105 18.56 2.71 9.82
C GLY A 105 18.00 2.61 11.23
N SER A 106 17.71 3.73 11.91
CA SER A 106 17.28 3.75 13.32
C SER A 106 15.83 3.27 13.54
N GLY A 107 15.02 3.23 12.50
CA GLY A 107 13.62 2.83 12.61
C GLY A 107 12.76 3.24 11.42
N LEU A 108 11.45 3.20 11.63
CA LEU A 108 10.47 3.70 10.68
C LEU A 108 10.63 5.23 10.53
N THR A 109 10.39 5.75 9.32
CA THR A 109 10.36 7.18 9.04
C THR A 109 9.37 7.87 9.97
N ALA A 110 9.79 8.92 10.66
CA ALA A 110 9.04 9.54 11.78
C ALA A 110 7.59 9.96 11.44
N ASP A 111 7.34 10.34 10.19
CA ASP A 111 6.01 10.75 9.75
C ASP A 111 5.08 9.59 9.35
N LEU A 112 5.58 8.35 9.34
CA LEU A 112 4.76 7.15 9.15
C LEU A 112 4.24 6.71 10.51
N LYS A 113 3.13 7.32 10.94
CA LYS A 113 2.51 7.03 12.23
C LYS A 113 1.49 5.90 12.08
N VAL A 114 1.81 4.76 12.68
CA VAL A 114 0.90 3.61 12.75
C VAL A 114 0.19 3.65 14.10
N ASP A 115 -1.13 3.52 14.07
CA ASP A 115 -1.96 3.30 15.26
C ASP A 115 -3.13 2.35 14.95
N SER A 116 -3.99 2.12 15.94
CA SER A 116 -5.06 1.13 15.88
C SER A 116 -6.12 1.40 14.81
N SER A 117 -6.14 2.58 14.18
CA SER A 117 -7.05 2.86 13.06
C SER A 117 -6.39 2.66 11.69
N SER A 118 -5.12 2.23 11.65
CA SER A 118 -4.44 1.93 10.39
C SER A 118 -5.10 0.72 9.72
N PRO A 119 -5.16 0.66 8.37
CA PRO A 119 -5.81 -0.45 7.70
C PRO A 119 -4.99 -1.75 7.83
N PRO A 120 -5.65 -2.93 7.78
CA PRO A 120 -4.95 -4.19 7.63
C PRO A 120 -3.95 -4.14 6.48
N THR A 121 -2.74 -4.66 6.71
CA THR A 121 -1.62 -4.50 5.77
C THR A 121 -1.00 -5.84 5.36
N PHE A 122 -0.73 -6.00 4.07
CA PHE A 122 0.09 -7.08 3.53
C PHE A 122 1.45 -6.51 3.10
N LEU A 123 2.54 -7.14 3.53
CA LEU A 123 3.89 -6.75 3.15
C LEU A 123 4.64 -7.93 2.52
N VAL A 124 5.39 -7.64 1.46
CA VAL A 124 6.39 -8.57 0.93
C VAL A 124 7.70 -7.86 0.56
N HIS A 125 8.84 -8.48 0.86
CA HIS A 125 10.17 -8.00 0.51
C HIS A 125 11.16 -9.16 0.38
N ALA A 126 12.37 -8.90 -0.13
CA ALA A 126 13.48 -9.84 -0.13
C ALA A 126 14.67 -9.25 0.66
N PHE A 127 15.45 -10.09 1.34
CA PHE A 127 16.64 -9.65 2.08
C PHE A 127 17.79 -9.21 1.15
N ASP A 128 17.88 -9.80 -0.06
CA ASP A 128 18.84 -9.41 -1.10
C ASP A 128 18.40 -8.19 -1.93
N ASP A 129 17.31 -7.52 -1.55
CA ASP A 129 16.87 -6.29 -2.22
C ASP A 129 17.84 -5.13 -1.91
N PRO A 130 18.35 -4.39 -2.91
CA PRO A 130 19.17 -3.20 -2.67
C PRO A 130 18.41 -2.08 -1.95
N ILE A 131 17.07 -2.07 -1.99
CA ILE A 131 16.23 -1.24 -1.14
C ILE A 131 16.08 -1.93 0.21
N SER A 132 16.35 -1.17 1.27
CA SER A 132 16.38 -1.70 2.65
C SER A 132 15.09 -2.42 3.04
N VAL A 133 15.18 -3.73 3.27
CA VAL A 133 14.11 -4.55 3.85
C VAL A 133 13.70 -4.09 5.25
N ARG A 134 14.58 -3.37 5.96
CA ARG A 134 14.32 -2.87 7.33
C ARG A 134 13.05 -2.03 7.38
N GLY A 135 12.76 -1.26 6.34
CA GLY A 135 11.53 -0.48 6.25
C GLY A 135 10.26 -1.34 6.40
N SER A 136 10.21 -2.51 5.75
CA SER A 136 9.09 -3.46 5.90
C SER A 136 9.06 -4.10 7.28
N LEU A 137 10.23 -4.40 7.86
CA LEU A 137 10.33 -4.97 9.22
C LEU A 137 9.85 -3.98 10.28
N TYR A 138 10.28 -2.72 10.21
CA TYR A 138 9.83 -1.67 11.14
C TYR A 138 8.35 -1.36 11.00
N MET A 139 7.81 -1.34 9.77
CA MET A 139 6.37 -1.18 9.54
C MET A 139 5.58 -2.33 10.20
N ALA A 140 6.04 -3.58 10.04
CA ALA A 140 5.39 -4.74 10.66
C ALA A 140 5.43 -4.69 12.19
N LEU A 141 6.56 -4.26 12.79
CA LEU A 141 6.66 -4.04 14.23
C LEU A 141 5.68 -2.94 14.69
N ALA A 142 5.62 -1.81 13.99
CA ALA A 142 4.69 -0.74 14.33
C ALA A 142 3.21 -1.17 14.21
N LEU A 143 2.86 -1.98 13.20
CA LEU A 143 1.53 -2.58 13.06
C LEU A 143 1.23 -3.54 14.21
N LYS A 144 2.20 -4.36 14.63
CA LYS A 144 2.09 -5.27 15.78
C LYS A 144 1.81 -4.50 17.07
N ASP A 145 2.58 -3.45 17.34
CA ASP A 145 2.47 -2.64 18.55
C ASP A 145 1.13 -1.89 18.62
N ALA A 146 0.60 -1.49 17.46
CA ALA A 146 -0.70 -0.85 17.32
C ALA A 146 -1.91 -1.82 17.33
N GLY A 147 -1.67 -3.14 17.35
CA GLY A 147 -2.74 -4.14 17.27
C GLY A 147 -3.43 -4.23 15.90
N VAL A 148 -2.78 -3.76 14.84
CA VAL A 148 -3.33 -3.78 13.47
C VAL A 148 -3.04 -5.14 12.82
N PRO A 149 -4.03 -5.83 12.24
CA PRO A 149 -3.79 -7.09 11.53
C PRO A 149 -2.86 -6.92 10.32
N PHE A 150 -1.86 -7.77 10.19
CA PHE A 150 -0.99 -7.78 9.01
C PHE A 150 -0.45 -9.17 8.67
N ASP A 151 -0.07 -9.36 7.41
CA ASP A 151 0.81 -10.47 6.98
C ASP A 151 2.11 -9.87 6.45
N LEU A 152 3.24 -10.46 6.84
CA LEU A 152 4.58 -10.10 6.36
C LEU A 152 5.25 -11.34 5.77
N HIS A 153 5.70 -11.23 4.53
CA HIS A 153 6.50 -12.25 3.86
C HIS A 153 7.87 -11.67 3.47
N VAL A 154 8.93 -12.13 4.12
CA VAL A 154 10.29 -11.78 3.73
C VAL A 154 11.00 -13.03 3.25
N TYR A 155 11.58 -12.94 2.06
CA TYR A 155 12.31 -14.03 1.43
C TYR A 155 13.81 -13.77 1.49
N GLU A 156 14.62 -14.82 1.62
CA GLU A 156 16.09 -14.69 1.57
C GLU A 156 16.54 -14.01 0.27
N THR A 157 16.01 -14.47 -0.87
CA THR A 157 16.36 -13.93 -2.19
C THR A 157 15.14 -13.66 -3.07
N GLY A 158 15.28 -12.64 -3.92
CA GLY A 158 14.24 -12.19 -4.85
C GLY A 158 14.64 -10.95 -5.66
N GLY A 159 15.55 -10.13 -5.12
CA GLY A 159 15.95 -8.85 -5.67
C GLY A 159 14.83 -7.81 -5.64
N HIS A 160 15.07 -6.68 -6.30
CA HIS A 160 14.09 -5.60 -6.42
C HIS A 160 13.22 -5.74 -7.68
N GLY A 161 12.00 -5.18 -7.65
CA GLY A 161 11.23 -4.93 -8.86
C GLY A 161 10.71 -6.17 -9.59
N TYR A 162 10.56 -7.30 -8.91
CA TYR A 162 10.02 -8.53 -9.52
C TYR A 162 8.54 -8.39 -9.94
N GLY A 163 7.78 -7.52 -9.27
CA GLY A 163 6.36 -7.28 -9.59
C GLY A 163 5.56 -8.57 -9.47
N LEU A 164 4.77 -8.90 -10.50
CA LEU A 164 4.06 -10.18 -10.61
C LEU A 164 4.80 -11.20 -11.49
N ARG A 165 6.01 -10.88 -11.99
CA ARG A 165 6.75 -11.80 -12.87
C ARG A 165 7.26 -12.98 -12.04
N PRO A 166 7.18 -14.21 -12.57
CA PRO A 166 7.83 -15.34 -11.94
C PRO A 166 9.32 -15.06 -11.76
N VAL A 167 9.84 -15.37 -10.58
CA VAL A 167 11.28 -15.34 -10.31
C VAL A 167 11.73 -16.79 -10.25
N GLU A 168 12.43 -17.22 -11.30
CA GLU A 168 12.77 -18.62 -11.50
C GLU A 168 13.54 -19.18 -10.31
N ASN A 169 13.13 -20.35 -9.83
CA ASN A 169 13.73 -21.07 -8.70
C ASN A 169 13.80 -20.29 -7.38
N LYS A 170 13.03 -19.19 -7.22
CA LYS A 170 12.98 -18.42 -5.97
C LYS A 170 11.60 -18.44 -5.31
N PRO A 171 11.49 -18.69 -3.98
CA PRO A 171 10.20 -18.74 -3.28
C PRO A 171 9.38 -17.45 -3.36
N VAL A 172 10.02 -16.29 -3.54
CA VAL A 172 9.35 -15.00 -3.71
C VAL A 172 8.30 -15.02 -4.82
N THR A 173 8.47 -15.86 -5.83
CA THR A 173 7.51 -16.05 -6.93
C THR A 173 6.09 -16.37 -6.46
N LEU A 174 5.96 -16.95 -5.26
CA LEU A 174 4.68 -17.35 -4.66
C LEU A 174 4.01 -16.25 -3.82
N TRP A 175 4.61 -15.06 -3.69
CA TRP A 175 4.00 -13.97 -2.92
C TRP A 175 2.57 -13.62 -3.36
N PRO A 176 2.19 -13.66 -4.67
CA PRO A 176 0.82 -13.35 -5.07
C PRO A 176 -0.16 -14.31 -4.43
N ASN A 177 0.16 -15.61 -4.35
CA ASN A 177 -0.69 -16.62 -3.72
C ASN A 177 -0.91 -16.31 -2.23
N ARG A 178 0.14 -15.86 -1.52
CA ARG A 178 0.02 -15.41 -0.12
C ARG A 178 -0.89 -14.21 0.03
N CYS A 179 -0.79 -13.26 -0.90
CA CYS A 179 -1.69 -12.11 -0.93
C CYS A 179 -3.15 -12.52 -1.23
N GLU A 180 -3.38 -13.54 -2.07
CA GLU A 180 -4.72 -14.08 -2.31
C GLU A 180 -5.33 -14.76 -1.07
N GLU A 181 -4.53 -15.54 -0.34
CA GLU A 181 -4.91 -16.17 0.93
C GLU A 181 -5.33 -15.09 1.94
N TRP A 182 -4.52 -14.02 2.04
CA TRP A 182 -4.80 -12.86 2.89
C TRP A 182 -6.07 -12.10 2.49
N LEU A 183 -6.25 -11.79 1.20
CA LEU A 183 -7.45 -11.13 0.67
C LEU A 183 -8.72 -11.96 0.91
N THR A 184 -8.62 -13.29 0.77
CA THR A 184 -9.73 -14.21 1.10
C THR A 184 -10.08 -14.12 2.58
N ARG A 185 -9.09 -14.10 3.47
CA ARG A 185 -9.30 -13.97 4.92
C ARG A 185 -9.97 -12.65 5.31
N LEU A 186 -9.68 -11.58 4.58
CA LEU A 186 -10.35 -10.28 4.75
C LEU A 186 -11.73 -10.19 4.06
N GLY A 187 -12.18 -11.23 3.37
CA GLY A 187 -13.47 -11.25 2.67
C GLY A 187 -13.51 -10.39 1.41
N TRP A 188 -12.36 -10.13 0.78
CA TRP A 188 -12.26 -9.40 -0.50
C TRP A 188 -12.50 -10.31 -1.71
N LYS A 189 -12.34 -11.62 -1.51
CA LYS A 189 -12.71 -12.67 -2.46
C LYS A 189 -13.87 -13.47 -1.87
N SER A 190 -14.89 -13.78 -2.66
CA SER A 190 -15.79 -14.89 -2.34
C SER A 190 -15.00 -16.20 -2.46
N LYS A 191 -15.23 -17.15 -1.56
CA LYS A 191 -14.63 -18.50 -1.62
C LYS A 191 -15.02 -19.22 -2.91
#